data_AF-A0A1G5TGP4-F1
#
_entry.id   AF-A0A1G5TGP4-F1
#
_cell.length_a   1.000
_cell.length_b   1.000
_cell.length_c   1.000
_cell.angle_alpha   90.00
_cell.angle_beta   90.00
_cell.angle_gamma   90.00
#
_symmetry.space_group_name_H-M   'P 1'
#
loop_
_entity.id
_entity.type
_entity.pdbx_description
1 polymer ?
#
loop_
_entity_poly.entity_id
_entity_poly.type
_entity_poly.pdbx_seq_one_letter_code
_entity_poly.pdbx_strand_id
1 'polypeptide(L)'
;MAMPRYFFHTQIGEDVISDPTGIELRDPDAAWEAARDTIRAALHDPQDQARLMTACLVVTDEAAEVVLEFPFSEAVVLPPLDDPTRH
;
A
#
# COMPACT_ATOMS: atom_id res chain seq x y z
N MET A 1 -8.94 18.78 13.55
CA MET A 1 -9.20 17.52 12.85
C MET A 1 -7.93 16.71 12.99
N ALA A 2 -7.95 15.64 13.79
CA ALA A 2 -6.77 14.77 13.91
C ALA A 2 -6.64 14.00 12.61
N MET A 3 -5.51 14.13 11.92
CA MET A 3 -5.19 13.33 10.74
C MET A 3 -4.47 12.09 11.26
N PRO A 4 -5.07 10.89 11.19
CA PRO A 4 -4.38 9.67 11.58
C PRO A 4 -3.12 9.47 10.74
N ARG A 5 -2.02 9.10 11.41
CA ARG A 5 -0.76 8.80 10.73
C ARG A 5 -0.65 7.31 10.47
N TYR A 6 -0.43 6.96 9.22
CA TYR A 6 -0.31 5.58 8.77
C TYR A 6 1.11 5.27 8.34
N PHE A 7 1.65 4.15 8.81
CA PHE A 7 2.98 3.66 8.46
C PHE A 7 2.85 2.50 7.49
N PHE A 8 3.60 2.56 6.40
CA PHE A 8 3.56 1.58 5.34
C PHE A 8 4.78 0.66 5.47
N HIS A 9 4.53 -0.61 5.79
CA HIS A 9 5.56 -1.63 5.94
C HIS A 9 5.47 -2.58 4.75
N THR A 10 6.45 -2.53 3.87
CA THR A 10 6.56 -3.45 2.75
C THR A 10 7.35 -4.67 3.18
N GLN A 11 6.69 -5.81 3.34
CA GLN A 11 7.33 -7.09 3.60
C GLN A 11 7.54 -7.85 2.29
N ILE A 12 8.78 -8.22 1.99
CA ILE A 12 9.18 -8.87 0.73
C ILE A 12 9.98 -10.13 1.06
N GLY A 13 9.30 -11.28 1.11
CA GLY A 13 9.93 -12.53 1.54
C GLY A 13 10.38 -12.44 3.00
N GLU A 14 11.70 -12.42 3.22
CA GLU A 14 12.34 -12.33 4.55
C GLU A 14 12.71 -10.88 4.92
N ASP A 15 12.67 -9.94 3.97
CA ASP A 15 12.96 -8.53 4.19
C ASP A 15 11.68 -7.79 4.64
N VAL A 16 11.83 -6.90 5.62
CA VAL A 16 10.78 -5.96 6.02
C VAL A 16 11.31 -4.55 5.88
N ILE A 17 10.77 -3.83 4.90
CA ILE A 17 11.05 -2.42 4.66
C ILE A 17 9.95 -1.63 5.33
N SER A 18 10.23 -1.08 6.51
CA SER A 18 9.29 -0.19 7.21
C SER A 18 9.53 1.24 6.77
N ASP A 19 8.48 1.96 6.38
CA ASP A 19 8.57 3.41 6.21
C ASP A 19 8.49 4.11 7.58
N PRO A 20 9.57 4.75 8.07
CA PRO A 20 9.58 5.40 9.37
C PRO A 20 8.95 6.80 9.34
N THR A 21 8.69 7.35 8.16
CA THR A 21 8.14 8.70 8.01
C THR A 21 6.67 8.69 8.36
N GLY A 22 5.94 7.70 7.82
CA GLY A 22 4.49 7.60 7.92
C GLY A 22 3.81 8.74 7.16
N ILE A 23 2.61 8.49 6.65
CA ILE A 23 1.84 9.46 5.89
C ILE A 23 0.61 9.84 6.71
N GLU A 24 0.41 11.14 6.91
CA GLU A 24 -0.82 11.67 7.51
C GLU A 24 -1.94 11.58 6.47
N LEU A 25 -2.90 10.69 6.73
CA LEU A 25 -4.03 10.49 5.84
C LEU A 25 -5.32 10.80 6.57
N ARG A 26 -6.35 11.16 5.82
CA ARG A 26 -7.62 11.57 6.42
C ARG A 26 -8.43 10.38 6.92
N ASP A 27 -8.41 9.27 6.18
CA ASP A 27 -9.27 8.11 6.37
C ASP A 27 -8.59 6.81 5.87
N PRO A 28 -9.05 5.62 6.28
CA PRO A 28 -8.55 4.33 5.80
C PRO A 28 -8.60 4.16 4.28
N ASP A 29 -9.61 4.73 3.60
CA ASP A 29 -9.70 4.74 2.13
C ASP A 29 -8.47 5.42 1.49
N ALA A 30 -8.04 6.55 2.05
CA ALA A 30 -6.85 7.24 1.55
C ALA A 30 -5.57 6.40 1.78
N ALA A 31 -5.52 5.59 2.84
CA ALA A 31 -4.43 4.66 3.09
C ALA A 31 -4.42 3.52 2.06
N TRP A 32 -5.59 3.03 1.69
CA TRP A 32 -5.73 2.04 0.63
C TRP A 32 -5.32 2.59 -0.75
N GLU A 33 -5.70 3.83 -1.07
CA GLU A 33 -5.27 4.48 -2.33
C GLU A 33 -3.76 4.69 -2.39
N ALA A 34 -3.16 5.23 -1.32
CA ALA A 34 -1.71 5.44 -1.23
C ALA A 34 -0.92 4.13 -1.30
N ALA A 35 -1.42 3.08 -0.65
CA ALA A 35 -0.89 1.73 -0.74
C ALA A 35 -0.85 1.24 -2.19
N ARG A 36 -1.98 1.38 -2.89
CA ARG A 36 -2.12 0.92 -4.28
C ARG A 36 -1.24 1.69 -5.26
N ASP A 37 -1.12 3.01 -5.07
CA ASP A 37 -0.22 3.86 -5.86
C ASP A 37 1.25 3.46 -5.66
N THR A 38 1.66 3.26 -4.40
CA THR A 38 3.02 2.81 -4.04
C THR A 38 3.34 1.47 -4.68
N ILE A 39 2.43 0.50 -4.58
CA ILE A 39 2.59 -0.82 -5.20
C ILE A 39 2.75 -0.69 -6.72
N ARG A 40 1.90 0.12 -7.37
CA ARG A 40 1.93 0.30 -8.82
C ARG A 40 3.20 1.02 -9.29
N ALA A 41 3.68 1.99 -8.53
CA ALA A 41 4.95 2.66 -8.78
C ALA A 41 6.13 1.69 -8.65
N ALA A 42 6.11 0.81 -7.64
CA ALA A 42 7.14 -0.21 -7.43
C ALA A 42 7.10 -1.31 -8.51
N LEU A 43 5.91 -1.72 -8.96
CA LEU A 43 5.73 -2.69 -10.04
C LEU A 43 6.10 -2.15 -11.44
N HIS A 44 6.26 -0.83 -11.57
CA HIS A 44 6.73 -0.24 -12.82
C HIS A 44 8.20 -0.63 -13.11
N ASP A 45 8.96 -1.02 -12.08
CA ASP A 45 10.30 -1.58 -12.27
C ASP A 45 10.25 -3.10 -12.53
N PRO A 46 10.68 -3.56 -13.72
CA PRO A 46 10.62 -4.97 -14.07
C PRO A 46 11.57 -5.86 -13.26
N GLN A 47 12.61 -5.30 -12.63
CA GLN A 47 13.51 -6.09 -11.75
C GLN A 47 12.83 -6.42 -10.43
N ASP A 48 12.06 -5.48 -9.87
CA ASP A 48 11.38 -5.68 -8.61
C ASP A 48 10.07 -6.46 -8.77
N GLN A 49 9.45 -6.46 -9.95
CA GLN A 49 8.16 -7.12 -10.19
C GLN A 49 8.11 -8.58 -9.71
N ALA A 50 9.12 -9.41 -9.99
CA ALA A 50 9.14 -10.81 -9.57
C ALA A 50 9.27 -10.97 -8.04
N ARG A 51 10.03 -10.09 -7.38
CA ARG A 51 10.22 -10.09 -5.92
C ARG A 51 8.97 -9.55 -5.21
N LEU A 52 8.36 -8.53 -5.80
CA LEU A 52 7.16 -7.88 -5.32
C LEU A 52 5.92 -8.76 -5.46
N MET A 53 5.88 -9.72 -6.38
CA MET A 53 4.76 -10.69 -6.45
C MET A 53 4.59 -11.52 -5.17
N THR A 54 5.64 -11.67 -4.36
CA THR A 54 5.59 -12.33 -3.05
C THR A 54 5.53 -11.33 -1.88
N ALA A 55 5.39 -10.03 -2.17
CA ALA A 55 5.40 -8.97 -1.17
C ALA A 55 4.00 -8.64 -0.65
N CYS A 56 3.96 -8.19 0.61
CA CYS A 56 2.77 -7.69 1.27
C CYS A 56 3.05 -6.29 1.85
N LEU A 57 2.17 -5.35 1.57
CA LEU A 57 2.15 -4.03 2.19
C LEU A 57 1.25 -4.07 3.42
N VAL A 58 1.84 -3.88 4.58
CA VAL A 58 1.13 -3.81 5.86
C VAL A 58 1.08 -2.34 6.28
N VAL A 59 -0.12 -1.81 6.45
CA VAL A 59 -0.36 -0.46 6.92
C VAL A 59 -0.71 -0.51 8.40
N THR A 60 0.08 0.19 9.22
CA THR A 60 -0.19 0.35 10.64
C THR A 60 -0.54 1.78 10.99
N ASP A 61 -1.27 2.01 12.08
CA ASP A 61 -1.55 3.35 12.60
C ASP A 61 -0.50 3.82 13.63
N GLU A 62 -0.75 4.95 14.28
CA GLU A 62 0.09 5.51 15.34
C GLU A 62 0.21 4.61 16.59
N ALA A 63 -0.77 3.74 16.83
CA ALA A 63 -0.71 2.72 17.87
C ALA A 63 0.08 1.46 17.46
N ALA A 64 0.63 1.43 16.24
CA ALA A 64 1.23 0.26 15.60
C ALA A 64 0.25 -0.93 15.45
N GLU A 65 -1.05 -0.64 15.39
CA GLU A 65 -2.07 -1.62 15.07
C GLU A 65 -2.16 -1.76 13.55
N VAL A 66 -2.24 -3.00 13.07
CA VAL A 66 -2.39 -3.28 11.64
C VAL A 66 -3.81 -2.92 11.23
N VAL A 67 -3.95 -1.83 10.47
CA VAL A 67 -5.23 -1.34 9.96
C VAL A 67 -5.57 -2.02 8.64
N LEU A 68 -4.56 -2.28 7.81
CA LEU A 68 -4.75 -2.83 6.47
C LEU A 68 -3.56 -3.68 6.04
N GLU A 69 -3.82 -4.86 5.50
CA GLU A 69 -2.80 -5.73 4.90
C GLU A 69 -3.15 -5.97 3.44
N PHE A 70 -2.23 -5.64 2.55
CA PHE A 70 -2.47 -5.69 1.11
C PHE A 70 -1.34 -6.39 0.37
N PRO A 71 -1.55 -7.61 -0.15
CA PRO A 71 -0.56 -8.29 -0.96
C PRO A 71 -0.42 -7.60 -2.33
N PHE A 72 0.81 -7.44 -2.81
CA PHE A 72 1.08 -6.80 -4.10
C PHE A 72 0.43 -7.55 -5.27
N SER A 73 0.28 -8.87 -5.14
CA SER A 73 -0.43 -9.71 -6.10
C SER A 73 -1.90 -9.28 -6.29
N GLU A 74 -2.55 -8.72 -5.28
CA GLU A 74 -3.92 -8.21 -5.38
C GLU A 74 -3.99 -6.89 -6.16
N ALA A 75 -2.98 -6.02 -6.03
CA ALA A 75 -2.90 -4.77 -6.78
C ALA A 75 -2.75 -4.98 -8.29
N VAL A 76 -2.11 -6.09 -8.69
CA VAL A 76 -1.95 -6.50 -10.10
C VAL A 76 -3.27 -7.05 -10.67
N VAL A 77 -4.04 -7.76 -9.86
CA VAL A 77 -5.29 -8.41 -10.27
C VAL A 77 -6.46 -7.42 -10.32
N LEU A 78 -6.44 -6.39 -9.49
CA LEU A 78 -7.47 -5.35 -9.52
C LEU A 78 -7.30 -4.49 -10.79
N PRO A 79 -8.29 -4.47 -11.71
CA PRO A 79 -8.27 -3.50 -12.80
C PRO A 79 -8.15 -2.09 -12.20
N PRO A 80 -7.42 -1.16 -12.85
CA PRO A 80 -7.39 0.23 -12.40
C PRO A 80 -8.84 0.68 -12.15
N LEU A 81 -9.09 1.39 -11.05
CA LEU A 81 -10.36 2.09 -10.82
C LEU A 81 -10.48 3.26 -11.84
N ASP A 82 -10.46 2.96 -13.14
CA ASP A 82 -11.45 3.56 -14.04
C ASP A 82 -12.70 2.70 -13.75
N ASP A 83 -13.67 3.20 -13.00
CA ASP A 83 -14.56 4.25 -13.46
C ASP A 83 -15.20 4.95 -12.25
N PRO A 84 -15.50 6.24 -12.41
CA PRO A 84 -16.86 6.66 -12.16
C PRO A 84 -17.49 7.10 -13.48
N THR A 85 -18.36 6.24 -14.02
CA THR A 85 -19.64 6.59 -14.64
C THR A 85 -19.78 8.08 -14.98
N ARG A 86 -19.41 8.47 -16.20
CA ARG A 86 -19.89 9.74 -16.77
C ARG A 86 -21.12 9.43 -17.63
N HIS A 87 -22.26 9.49 -16.96
CA HIS A 87 -23.62 9.36 -17.51
C HIS A 87 -24.03 10.60 -18.33
#